data_AF-A0AAW9EF17-F1
#
_entry.id   AF-A0AAW9EF17-F1
#
_cell.length_a   1.000
_cell.length_b   1.000
_cell.length_c   1.000
_cell.angle_alpha   90.00
_cell.angle_beta   90.00
_cell.angle_gamma   90.00
#
_symmetry.space_group_name_H-M   'P 1'
#
loop_
_entity.id
_entity.type
_entity.pdbx_description
1 polymer ?
#
loop_
_entity_poly.entity_id
_entity_poly.type
_entity_poly.pdbx_seq_one_letter_code
_entity_poly.pdbx_strand_id
1 'polypeptide(L)'
;GASAALQELASGGVDIVTSSLGEADSMVKAGLVKHMAIMSNEKSAFYPDVPLFKEATGYDWDLQAWNMLVAPKGLDKEAQDKLTA
;
A
#
# COMPACT_ATOMS: atom_id res chain seq x y z
N GLY A 1 -3.05 -7.55 10.02
CA GLY A 1 -2.54 -6.40 9.26
C GLY A 1 -1.33 -6.81 8.45
N ALA A 2 -0.74 -5.91 7.66
CA ALA A 2 0.36 -6.25 6.75
C ALA A 2 1.61 -6.78 7.47
N SER A 3 1.99 -6.21 8.62
CA SER A 3 3.23 -6.58 9.32
C SER A 3 3.35 -8.08 9.65
N ALA A 4 2.33 -8.68 10.27
CA ALA A 4 2.35 -10.12 10.58
C ALA A 4 2.33 -11.00 9.32
N ALA A 5 1.57 -10.60 8.30
CA ALA A 5 1.50 -11.34 7.04
C ALA A 5 2.85 -11.30 6.28
N LEU A 6 3.53 -10.15 6.27
CA LEU A 6 4.86 -10.00 5.66
C LEU A 6 5.94 -10.79 6.41
N GLN A 7 5.83 -10.93 7.73
CA GLN A 7 6.71 -11.81 8.51
C GLN A 7 6.50 -13.28 8.12
N GLU A 8 5.24 -13.73 8.01
CA GLU A 8 4.91 -15.08 7.57
C GLU A 8 5.47 -15.35 6.16
N LEU A 9 5.28 -14.40 5.23
CA LEU A 9 5.82 -14.44 3.88
C LEU A 9 7.35 -14.55 3.88
N ALA A 10 8.04 -13.70 4.64
CA ALA A 10 9.50 -13.72 4.72
C ALA A 10 10.04 -15.03 5.35
N SER A 11 9.27 -15.68 6.22
CA SER A 11 9.60 -16.99 6.80
C SER A 11 9.26 -18.18 5.90
N GLY A 12 8.55 -17.95 4.79
CA GLY A 12 8.10 -18.98 3.85
C GLY A 12 6.82 -19.72 4.27
N GLY A 13 6.06 -19.19 5.23
CA GLY A 13 4.79 -19.79 5.66
C GLY A 13 3.61 -19.51 4.72
N VAL A 14 3.69 -18.44 3.94
CA VAL A 14 2.77 -18.13 2.83
C VAL A 14 3.55 -17.67 1.60
N ASP A 15 3.00 -17.91 0.41
CA ASP A 15 3.67 -17.56 -0.86
C ASP A 15 3.38 -16.13 -1.32
N ILE A 16 2.21 -15.58 -0.98
CA ILE A 16 1.72 -14.28 -1.46
C ILE A 16 0.94 -13.58 -0.35
N VAL A 17 1.15 -12.27 -0.24
CA VAL A 17 0.39 -11.37 0.65
C VAL A 17 -0.06 -10.15 -0.13
N THR A 18 -1.30 -9.71 0.12
CA THR A 18 -1.80 -8.42 -0.32
C THR A 18 -1.56 -7.38 0.79
N SER A 19 -0.64 -6.46 0.56
CA SER A 19 -0.37 -5.31 1.44
C SER A 19 -0.31 -4.02 0.62
N SER A 20 -0.27 -2.86 1.28
CA SER A 20 0.17 -1.65 0.59
C SER A 20 1.67 -1.75 0.27
N LEU A 21 2.12 -1.11 -0.81
CA LEU A 21 3.52 -1.16 -1.21
C LEU A 21 4.43 -0.57 -0.12
N GLY A 22 4.07 0.60 0.41
CA GLY A 22 4.82 1.28 1.46
C GLY A 22 4.98 0.50 2.76
N GLU A 23 4.01 -0.35 3.12
CA GLU A 23 4.14 -1.23 4.30
C GLU A 23 5.25 -2.28 4.14
N ALA A 24 5.57 -2.68 2.90
CA ALA A 24 6.59 -3.70 2.62
C ALA A 24 7.97 -3.12 2.27
N ASP A 25 8.10 -1.81 2.09
CA ASP A 25 9.33 -1.12 1.65
C ASP A 25 10.60 -1.59 2.36
N SER A 26 10.56 -1.68 3.68
CA SER A 26 11.75 -2.04 4.47
C SER A 26 12.20 -3.48 4.18
N MET A 27 11.25 -4.40 4.00
CA MET A 27 11.55 -5.79 3.69
C MET A 27 11.96 -5.99 2.22
N VAL A 28 11.39 -5.20 1.30
CA VAL A 28 11.82 -5.17 -0.11
C VAL A 28 13.24 -4.65 -0.24
N LYS A 29 13.58 -3.55 0.45
CA LYS A 29 14.95 -3.01 0.50
C LYS A 29 15.95 -4.00 1.12
N ALA A 30 15.50 -4.83 2.06
CA ALA A 30 16.31 -5.90 2.65
C ALA A 30 16.42 -7.16 1.76
N GLY A 31 15.73 -7.21 0.61
CA GLY A 31 15.74 -8.35 -0.30
C GLY A 31 14.96 -9.57 0.20
N LEU A 32 14.14 -9.42 1.25
CA LEU A 32 13.40 -10.52 1.87
C LEU A 32 12.10 -10.84 1.13
N VAL A 33 11.48 -9.83 0.53
CA VAL A 33 10.26 -9.95 -0.28
C VAL A 33 10.39 -9.06 -1.51
N LYS A 34 9.47 -9.20 -2.47
CA LYS A 34 9.42 -8.36 -3.68
C LYS A 34 7.99 -7.98 -4.02
N HIS A 35 7.81 -6.79 -4.61
CA HIS A 35 6.53 -6.41 -5.18
C HIS A 35 6.29 -7.18 -6.48
N MET A 36 5.05 -7.64 -6.67
CA MET A 36 4.64 -8.40 -7.86
C MET A 36 3.78 -7.55 -8.79
N ALA A 37 2.78 -6.85 -8.24
CA ALA A 37 1.93 -5.92 -8.96
C ALA A 37 1.21 -4.99 -7.98
N ILE A 38 0.69 -3.87 -8.49
CA ILE A 38 -0.22 -2.97 -7.77
C ILE A 38 -1.64 -3.08 -8.33
N MET A 39 -2.64 -3.24 -7.46
CA MET A 39 -4.06 -3.28 -7.83
C MET A 39 -4.61 -1.84 -7.91
N SER A 40 -4.14 -1.11 -8.91
CA SER A 40 -4.58 0.26 -9.23
C SER A 40 -4.83 0.39 -10.73
N ASN A 41 -5.69 1.35 -11.11
CA ASN A 41 -5.88 1.71 -12.51
C ASN A 41 -4.71 2.51 -13.09
N GLU A 42 -3.88 3.13 -12.24
CA GLU A 42 -2.78 4.01 -12.66
C GLU A 42 -1.45 3.61 -12.04
N LYS A 43 -0.34 3.92 -12.74
CA LYS A 43 1.01 3.63 -12.24
C LYS A 43 1.33 4.53 -11.06
N SER A 44 1.98 3.95 -10.06
CA SER A 44 2.46 4.72 -8.93
C SER A 44 3.69 5.52 -9.33
N ALA A 45 3.66 6.83 -9.09
CA ALA A 45 4.85 7.67 -9.23
C ALA A 45 5.96 7.31 -8.22
N PHE A 46 5.59 6.73 -7.07
CA PHE A 46 6.52 6.31 -6.02
C PHE A 46 7.12 4.92 -6.29
N TYR A 47 6.40 4.07 -7.04
CA TYR A 47 6.79 2.71 -7.36
C TYR A 47 6.69 2.45 -8.87
N PRO A 48 7.45 3.17 -9.71
CA PRO A 48 7.29 3.14 -11.17
C PRO A 48 7.60 1.77 -11.79
N ASP A 49 8.44 0.97 -11.11
CA ASP A 49 8.84 -0.36 -11.57
C ASP A 49 7.84 -1.47 -11.23
N VAL A 50 6.84 -1.17 -10.38
CA VAL A 50 5.80 -2.14 -10.02
C VAL A 50 4.70 -2.10 -11.09
N PRO A 51 4.44 -3.20 -11.82
CA PRO A 51 3.44 -3.21 -12.88
C PRO A 51 2.02 -3.13 -12.31
N LEU A 52 1.08 -2.66 -13.13
CA LEU A 52 -0.34 -2.75 -12.78
C LEU A 52 -0.78 -4.21 -12.75
N PHE A 53 -1.70 -4.56 -11.86
CA PHE A 53 -2.27 -5.90 -11.81
C PHE A 53 -2.88 -6.32 -13.16
N LYS A 54 -3.53 -5.37 -13.84
CA LYS A 54 -4.06 -5.53 -15.19
C LYS A 54 -2.98 -5.84 -16.23
N GLU A 55 -1.84 -5.16 -16.16
CA GLU A 55 -0.70 -5.40 -17.06
C GLU A 55 -0.08 -6.79 -16.80
N ALA A 56 0.02 -7.20 -15.54
CA ALA A 56 0.66 -8.46 -15.14
C ALA A 56 -0.23 -9.70 -15.38
N THR A 57 -1.56 -9.55 -15.35
CA THR A 57 -2.49 -10.70 -15.34
C THR A 57 -3.56 -10.67 -16.43
N GLY A 58 -3.81 -9.52 -17.06
CA GLY A 58 -4.90 -9.30 -18.00
C GLY A 58 -6.28 -9.09 -17.35
N TYR A 59 -6.39 -9.22 -16.02
CA TYR A 59 -7.63 -8.99 -15.30
C TYR A 59 -7.79 -7.52 -14.89
N ASP A 60 -8.97 -6.97 -15.16
CA ASP A 60 -9.32 -5.61 -14.77
C ASP A 60 -9.82 -5.59 -13.33
N TRP A 61 -8.90 -5.48 -12.39
CA TRP A 61 -9.21 -5.46 -10.97
C TRP A 61 -8.48 -4.33 -10.25
N ASP A 62 -9.28 -3.50 -9.59
CA ASP A 62 -8.84 -2.36 -8.80
C ASP A 62 -9.27 -2.55 -7.33
N LEU A 63 -8.30 -2.45 -6.42
CA LEU A 63 -8.52 -2.59 -4.98
C LEU A 63 -7.46 -1.75 -4.25
N GLN A 64 -7.84 -0.51 -3.93
CA GLN A 64 -6.94 0.43 -3.28
C GLN A 64 -7.31 0.65 -1.82
N ALA A 65 -6.28 0.68 -0.98
CA ALA A 65 -6.38 1.23 0.37
C ALA A 65 -5.94 2.69 0.36
N TRP A 66 -6.66 3.53 1.10
CA TRP A 66 -6.33 4.95 1.28
C TRP A 66 -6.33 5.30 2.76
N ASN A 67 -5.54 6.31 3.12
CA ASN A 67 -5.52 6.86 4.47
C ASN A 67 -6.34 8.14 4.49
N MET A 68 -7.07 8.38 5.57
CA MET A 68 -7.76 9.65 5.81
C MET A 68 -7.28 10.27 7.12
N LEU A 69 -7.18 11.59 7.11
CA LEU A 69 -7.09 12.39 8.32
C LEU A 69 -8.50 12.53 8.90
N VAL A 70 -8.65 12.18 10.18
CA VAL A 70 -9.93 12.28 10.90
C VAL A 70 -9.71 13.11 12.16
N ALA A 71 -10.62 14.05 12.42
CA ALA A 71 -10.61 14.89 13.61
C ALA A 71 -11.90 14.71 14.44
N PRO A 72 -11.86 14.95 15.76
CA PRO A 72 -13.06 14.90 16.60
C PRO A 72 -14.13 15.90 16.13
N LYS A 73 -15.40 15.54 16.37
CA LYS A 73 -16.52 16.46 16.15
C LYS A 73 -16.34 17.70 17.05
N GLY A 74 -16.44 18.88 16.44
CA GLY A 74 -16.32 20.16 17.15
C GLY A 74 -14.91 20.76 17.17
N LEU A 75 -13.97 20.22 16.37
CA LEU A 75 -12.68 20.88 16.13
C LEU A 75 -12.92 22.32 15.66
N ASP A 76 -12.24 23.31 16.26
CA ASP A 76 -12.40 24.70 15.89
C ASP A 76 -11.86 24.98 14.48
N LYS A 77 -12.31 26.10 13.88
CA LYS A 77 -11.99 26.42 12.48
C LYS A 77 -10.50 26.68 12.26
N GLU A 78 -9.80 27.27 13.24
CA GLU A 78 -8.37 27.52 13.13
C GLU A 78 -7.57 26.21 13.08
N ALA A 79 -7.91 25.25 13.94
CA ALA A 79 -7.31 23.93 13.93
C ALA A 79 -7.67 23.14 12.66
N GLN A 80 -8.89 23.25 12.14
CA GLN A 80 -9.25 22.66 10.84
C GLN A 80 -8.41 23.21 9.70
N ASP A 81 -8.29 24.53 9.61
CA ASP A 81 -7.54 25.19 8.53
C ASP A 81 -6.07 24.79 8.54
N LYS A 82 -5.47 24.66 9.74
CA LYS A 82 -4.10 24.16 9.91
C LYS A 82 -3.90 22.71 9.49
N LEU A 83 -4.93 21.86 9.58
CA LEU A 83 -4.84 20.44 9.21
C LEU A 83 -5.06 20.20 7.70
N THR A 84 -5.68 21.14 6.99
CA THR A 84 -5.99 21.04 5.55
C THR A 84 -5.12 21.89 4.64
N ALA A 85 -4.34 22.82 5.21
CA ALA A 85 -3.37 23.64 4.49
C ALA A 85 -2.13 22.82 4.11
#